data_AF-A0A0B9H6A2-F1
#
_entry.id   AF-A0A0B9H6A2-F1
#
_cell.length_a   1.000
_cell.length_b   1.000
_cell.length_c   1.000
_cell.angle_alpha   90.00
_cell.angle_beta   90.00
_cell.angle_gamma   90.00
#
_symmetry.space_group_name_H-M   'P 1'
#
loop_
_entity.id
_entity.type
_entity.pdbx_description
1 polymer ?
#
loop_
_entity_poly.entity_id
_entity_poly.type
_entity_poly.pdbx_seq_one_letter_code
_entity_poly.pdbx_strand_id
1 'polypeptide(L)'
;MKAYKDQRYTRKQGQYLAFIYYYMKINKMAPSESDMAKYFEVASSTVHGMVRELKAKKLIKSEAGKARSIQLMISRDELPDLE
;
A
#
# COMPACT_ATOMS: atom_id res chain seq x y z
N MET A 1 -19.94 18.61 -6.27
CA MET A 1 -19.56 17.68 -7.36
C MET A 1 -18.12 17.24 -7.13
N LYS A 2 -17.85 15.96 -6.84
CA LYS A 2 -16.49 15.45 -6.62
C LYS A 2 -16.25 14.15 -7.40
N ALA A 3 -16.61 14.15 -8.68
CA ALA A 3 -16.47 13.03 -9.59
C ALA A 3 -15.17 13.15 -10.41
N TYR A 4 -14.01 13.04 -9.76
CA TYR A 4 -12.70 12.87 -10.41
C TYR A 4 -11.72 11.98 -9.60
N LYS A 5 -12.18 11.28 -8.56
CA LYS A 5 -11.29 10.53 -7.64
C LYS A 5 -11.17 9.01 -7.91
N ASP A 6 -12.00 8.46 -8.80
CA ASP A 6 -12.24 7.00 -8.91
C ASP A 6 -11.34 6.20 -9.85
N GLN A 7 -10.28 6.77 -10.43
CA GLN A 7 -9.38 6.01 -11.33
C GLN A 7 -7.96 5.80 -10.81
N ARG A 8 -7.63 6.29 -9.60
CA ARG A 8 -6.23 6.27 -9.14
C ARG A 8 -5.76 4.87 -8.72
N TYR A 9 -6.63 4.08 -8.12
CA TYR A 9 -6.34 2.71 -7.70
C TYR A 9 -7.63 1.88 -7.58
N THR A 10 -7.52 0.56 -7.65
CA THR A 10 -8.67 -0.35 -7.42
C THR A 10 -8.98 -0.49 -5.94
N ARG A 11 -10.17 -1.01 -5.58
CA ARG A 11 -10.51 -1.28 -4.17
C ARG A 11 -9.43 -2.08 -3.43
N LYS A 12 -8.92 -3.16 -4.04
CA LYS A 12 -7.86 -3.98 -3.43
C LYS A 12 -6.55 -3.21 -3.25
N GLN A 13 -6.13 -2.42 -4.26
CA GLN A 13 -4.96 -1.55 -4.16
C GLN A 13 -5.13 -0.51 -3.03
N GLY A 14 -6.33 0.05 -2.89
CA GLY A 14 -6.70 0.94 -1.80
C GLY A 14 -6.52 0.29 -0.42
N GLN A 15 -6.95 -0.97 -0.27
CA GLN A 15 -6.78 -1.71 0.98
C GLN A 15 -5.29 -1.92 1.35
N TYR A 16 -4.42 -2.20 0.37
CA TYR A 16 -2.97 -2.27 0.61
C TYR A 16 -2.40 -0.92 1.06
N LEU A 17 -2.83 0.18 0.44
CA LEU A 17 -2.39 1.53 0.81
C LEU A 17 -2.86 1.92 2.22
N ALA A 18 -4.10 1.60 2.56
CA ALA A 18 -4.66 1.79 3.90
C ALA A 18 -3.88 0.96 4.92
N PHE A 19 -3.61 -0.31 4.62
CA PHE A 19 -2.81 -1.18 5.50
C PHE A 19 -1.42 -0.58 5.77
N ILE A 20 -0.70 -0.14 4.73
CA ILE A 20 0.61 0.51 4.88
C ILE A 20 0.51 1.73 5.81
N TYR A 21 -0.51 2.57 5.64
CA TYR A 21 -0.72 3.75 6.46
C TYR A 21 -0.93 3.40 7.94
N TYR A 22 -1.89 2.50 8.23
CA TYR A 22 -2.20 2.12 9.61
C TYR A 22 -1.05 1.35 10.26
N TYR A 23 -0.37 0.50 9.51
CA TYR A 23 0.82 -0.21 9.98
C TYR A 23 1.90 0.79 10.41
N MET A 24 2.19 1.82 9.60
CA MET A 24 3.14 2.87 9.95
C MET A 24 2.66 3.71 11.14
N LYS A 25 1.36 4.01 11.22
CA LYS A 25 0.78 4.78 12.33
C LYS A 25 0.99 4.10 13.68
N ILE A 26 0.80 2.79 13.74
CA ILE A 26 0.90 1.96 14.94
C ILE A 26 2.37 1.60 15.24
N ASN A 27 3.09 1.05 14.25
CA ASN A 27 4.42 0.45 14.44
C ASN A 27 5.58 1.43 14.22
N LYS A 28 5.31 2.67 13.78
CA LYS A 28 6.31 3.70 13.45
C LYS A 28 7.33 3.28 12.39
N MET A 29 7.02 2.25 11.62
CA MET A 29 7.91 1.64 10.63
C MET A 29 7.06 1.13 9.45
N ALA A 30 7.61 1.15 8.24
CA ALA A 30 6.91 0.62 7.07
C ALA A 30 6.79 -0.91 7.17
N PRO A 31 5.70 -1.51 6.65
CA PRO A 31 5.59 -2.96 6.60
C PRO A 31 6.61 -3.55 5.61
N SER A 32 7.02 -4.79 5.87
CA SER A 32 7.67 -5.64 4.88
C SER A 32 6.63 -6.30 3.95
N GLU A 33 7.08 -6.89 2.84
CA GLU A 33 6.20 -7.70 1.99
C GLU A 33 5.62 -8.91 2.74
N SER A 34 6.39 -9.49 3.67
CA SER A 34 5.92 -10.59 4.52
C SER A 34 4.83 -10.17 5.50
N ASP A 35 4.89 -8.95 6.04
CA ASP A 35 3.84 -8.42 6.94
C ASP A 35 2.52 -8.27 6.17
N MET A 36 2.57 -7.78 4.93
CA MET A 36 1.41 -7.68 4.05
C MET A 36 0.90 -9.07 3.64
N ALA A 37 1.79 -10.00 3.31
CA ALA A 37 1.42 -11.37 2.93
C ALA A 37 0.69 -12.08 4.07
N LYS A 38 1.18 -11.91 5.30
CA LYS A 38 0.56 -12.45 6.51
C LYS A 38 -0.80 -11.81 6.78
N TYR A 39 -0.92 -10.49 6.67
CA TYR A 39 -2.18 -9.79 6.96
C TYR A 39 -3.27 -10.11 5.93
N PHE A 40 -2.93 -10.14 4.64
CA PHE A 40 -3.89 -10.40 3.57
C PHE A 40 -4.07 -11.90 3.26
N GLU A 41 -3.34 -12.78 3.96
CA GLU A 41 -3.36 -14.23 3.76
C GLU A 41 -3.12 -14.64 2.29
N VAL A 42 -2.13 -14.00 1.67
CA VAL A 42 -1.74 -14.26 0.28
C VAL A 42 -0.27 -14.65 0.16
N ALA A 43 0.09 -15.23 -0.98
CA ALA A 43 1.49 -15.54 -1.30
C ALA A 43 2.35 -14.27 -1.43
N SER A 44 3.63 -14.37 -1.07
CA SER A 44 4.60 -13.26 -1.20
C SER A 44 4.72 -12.74 -2.64
N SER A 45 4.58 -13.61 -3.64
CA SER A 45 4.59 -13.21 -5.05
C SER A 45 3.42 -12.28 -5.41
N THR A 46 2.24 -12.49 -4.81
CA THR A 46 1.06 -11.63 -4.99
C THR A 46 1.32 -10.24 -4.41
N VAL A 47 1.89 -10.18 -3.21
CA VAL A 47 2.27 -8.91 -2.59
C VAL A 47 3.34 -8.19 -3.41
N HIS A 48 4.36 -8.93 -3.88
CA HIS A 48 5.40 -8.37 -4.73
C HIS A 48 4.81 -7.73 -6.00
N GLY A 49 3.89 -8.42 -6.67
CA GLY A 49 3.14 -7.88 -7.81
C GLY A 49 2.37 -6.60 -7.46
N MET A 50 1.62 -6.62 -6.34
CA MET A 50 0.88 -5.46 -5.84
C MET A 50 1.80 -4.25 -5.58
N VAL A 51 2.95 -4.47 -4.92
CA VAL A 51 3.94 -3.42 -4.65
C VAL A 51 4.48 -2.84 -5.96
N ARG A 52 4.76 -3.66 -6.98
CA ARG A 52 5.19 -3.18 -8.31
C ARG A 52 4.14 -2.31 -8.98
N GLU A 53 2.86 -2.72 -8.94
CA GLU A 53 1.77 -1.93 -9.50
C GLU A 53 1.60 -0.59 -8.79
N LEU A 54 1.60 -0.59 -7.45
CA LEU A 54 1.48 0.65 -6.67
C LEU A 54 2.65 1.62 -6.92
N LYS A 55 3.87 1.10 -7.13
CA LYS A 55 5.03 1.90 -7.56
C LYS A 55 4.83 2.47 -8.97
N ALA A 56 4.39 1.66 -9.92
CA ALA A 56 4.14 2.09 -11.30
C ALA A 56 3.10 3.23 -11.36
N LYS A 57 2.08 3.16 -10.48
CA LYS A 57 1.07 4.21 -10.31
C LYS A 57 1.54 5.42 -9.49
N LYS A 58 2.81 5.44 -9.05
CA LYS A 58 3.39 6.49 -8.19
C LYS A 58 2.61 6.71 -6.89
N LEU A 59 1.98 5.66 -6.36
CA LEU A 59 1.23 5.68 -5.10
C LEU A 59 2.14 5.37 -3.91
N ILE A 60 3.21 4.63 -4.16
CA ILE A 60 4.27 4.35 -3.19
C ILE A 60 5.66 4.50 -3.82
N LYS A 61 6.67 4.68 -2.98
CA LYS A 61 8.08 4.43 -3.31
C LYS A 61 8.60 3.33 -2.40
N SER A 62 9.53 2.51 -2.89
CA SER A 62 10.36 1.66 -2.03
C SER A 62 11.65 1.28 -2.73
N GLU A 63 12.68 1.00 -1.95
CA GLU A 63 13.99 0.60 -2.45
C GLU A 63 14.01 -0.89 -2.74
N ALA A 64 14.55 -1.28 -3.90
CA ALA A 64 14.64 -2.69 -4.28
C ALA A 64 15.54 -3.45 -3.28
N GLY A 65 15.08 -4.61 -2.82
CA GLY A 65 15.84 -5.46 -1.90
C GLY A 65 15.92 -4.96 -0.45
N LYS A 66 15.36 -3.79 -0.12
CA LYS A 66 15.32 -3.30 1.27
C LYS A 66 13.94 -3.46 1.88
N ALA A 67 13.82 -4.34 2.87
CA ALA A 67 12.64 -4.43 3.71
C ALA A 67 12.36 -3.08 4.40
N ARG A 68 11.08 -2.79 4.67
CA ARG A 68 10.65 -1.62 5.46
C ARG A 68 11.07 -0.26 4.85
N SER A 69 11.25 -0.22 3.53
CA SER A 69 11.57 1.01 2.78
C SER A 69 10.36 1.63 2.07
N ILE A 70 9.15 1.09 2.30
CA ILE A 70 7.93 1.58 1.66
C ILE A 70 7.56 2.96 2.21
N GLN A 71 7.32 3.90 1.31
CA GLN A 71 6.85 5.25 1.59
C GLN A 71 5.57 5.52 0.81
N LEU A 72 4.51 5.97 1.48
CA LEU A 72 3.27 6.41 0.84
C LEU A 72 3.47 7.76 0.16
N MET A 73 3.05 7.87 -1.10
CA MET A 73 3.12 9.10 -1.91
C MET A 73 1.76 9.79 -2.05
N ILE A 74 0.79 9.42 -1.21
CA ILE A 74 -0.56 9.98 -1.18
C ILE A 74 -0.93 10.37 0.25
N SER A 75 -1.83 11.33 0.36
CA SER A 75 -2.31 11.84 1.64
C SER A 75 -3.37 10.92 2.26
N ARG A 76 -3.59 11.05 3.57
CA ARG A 76 -4.62 10.28 4.28
C ARG A 76 -6.01 10.52 3.73
N ASP A 77 -6.32 11.75 3.30
CA ASP A 77 -7.63 12.12 2.73
C ASP A 77 -7.93 11.42 1.40
N GLU A 78 -6.92 10.77 0.80
CA GLU A 78 -7.02 9.99 -0.43
C GLU A 78 -7.01 8.49 -0.17
N LEU A 79 -6.90 8.03 1.07
CA LEU A 79 -6.92 6.61 1.40
C LEU A 79 -8.33 6.16 1.80
N PRO A 80 -8.75 4.94 1.43
CA PRO A 80 -9.94 4.35 2.01
C PRO A 80 -9.67 4.00 3.48
N ASP A 81 -10.73 3.66 4.21
CA ASP A 81 -10.59 2.98 5.48
C ASP A 81 -10.18 1.52 5.24
N LEU A 82 -9.43 0.96 6.20
CA LEU A 82 -9.05 -0.45 6.19
C LEU A 82 -10.28 -1.26 6.59
N GLU A 83 -10.74 -2.13 5.70
CA GLU A 83 -11.92 -3.00 5.89
C GLU A 83 -11.55 -4.33 6.56
#